data_AF-A0A2S5DBP6-F1
#
_entry.id   AF-A0A2S5DBP6-F1
#
_cell.length_a   1.000
_cell.length_b   1.000
_cell.length_c   1.000
_cell.angle_alpha   90.00
_cell.angle_beta   90.00
_cell.angle_gamma   90.00
#
_symmetry.space_group_name_H-M   'P 1'
#
loop_
_entity.id
_entity.type
_entity.pdbx_description
1 polymer ?
#
loop_
_entity_poly.entity_id
_entity_poly.type
_entity_poly.pdbx_seq_one_letter_code
_entity_poly.pdbx_strand_id
1 'polypeptide(L)'
;MDGAAQREDLRLSADVVIVGSGAGGGIAAEVLSQAGLDVLILEEGGLRSSSDFRLSEAKAYPELYQESAARQTVDKGISILQGRTVGGGTVVNWTSSFRTPADTLNWWRTEHGLAALSEEAMRPWFEKAERRLGIAPWQGEPNANNLVLERGCLALGLRHARISRNVRGCWNLGYCGMGCPTNAKQSMLVTSIPGALEKGARLLTRARVDSLSVDAGRQRISEARISLLSADGLTPTGRKATVAAAHVVLAAGAIGTPAVMLRSGLADHAGLTGKRTFLHPVALSAALMPERVEPFNGAPQTVYSDHYMHTQPLDGPLGFKLEVPPIHPLLAGVTFPGMGEAQAGLLRRFPNLHATLALLRDGFHKESRGGAVQLRADGSPALAYPLNDVLWEGVRRSWLAMAELQFAAGAKMVFPLHERARPATSWKQAREIIGGLPLEPLRAKLVSAHVMGGMAMSDDPARGVVDDLGRHWSWRNLTVVDGSVFPTSIGANPQLSIYAFAWRAAAHLAQALAPRSSPSVS
;
A
#
# COMPACT_ATOMS: atom_id res chain seq x y z
N MET A 1 -18.22 -6.94 16.73
CA MET A 1 -18.43 -5.83 17.69
C MET A 1 -18.12 -4.53 16.96
N ASP A 2 -18.88 -3.47 17.20
CA ASP A 2 -18.61 -2.14 16.65
C ASP A 2 -18.36 -1.16 17.80
N GLY A 3 -17.20 -0.48 17.80
CA GLY A 3 -16.83 0.53 18.79
C GLY A 3 -17.88 1.64 18.93
N ALA A 4 -18.53 2.04 17.83
CA ALA A 4 -19.54 3.10 17.86
C ALA A 4 -20.83 2.69 18.60
N ALA A 5 -21.07 1.38 18.74
CA ALA A 5 -22.24 0.83 19.41
C ALA A 5 -22.01 0.55 20.91
N GLN A 6 -20.77 0.69 21.39
CA GLN A 6 -20.45 0.35 22.78
C GLN A 6 -20.87 1.48 23.73
N ARG A 7 -21.54 1.11 24.83
CA ARG A 7 -21.99 2.04 25.88
C ARG A 7 -21.07 2.06 27.10
N GLU A 8 -20.20 1.08 27.21
CA GLU A 8 -19.30 0.82 28.34
C GLU A 8 -17.89 0.51 27.83
N ASP A 9 -16.92 0.57 28.74
CA ASP A 9 -15.56 0.13 28.43
C ASP A 9 -15.52 -1.40 28.29
N LEU A 10 -14.69 -1.91 27.38
CA LEU A 10 -14.55 -3.34 27.13
C LEU A 10 -13.25 -3.89 27.73
N ARG A 11 -13.33 -5.09 28.28
CA ARG A 11 -12.16 -5.91 28.63
C ARG A 11 -12.29 -7.25 27.91
N LEU A 12 -11.34 -7.54 27.05
CA LEU A 12 -11.35 -8.72 26.19
C LEU A 12 -10.04 -9.49 26.37
N SER A 13 -10.08 -10.78 26.04
CA SER A 13 -8.89 -11.61 25.90
C SER A 13 -8.97 -12.44 24.64
N ALA A 14 -7.83 -12.90 24.13
CA ALA A 14 -7.71 -13.81 23.00
C ALA A 14 -6.39 -14.60 23.06
N ASP A 15 -6.26 -15.69 22.30
CA ASP A 15 -4.95 -16.30 22.09
C ASP A 15 -4.07 -15.36 21.26
N VAL A 16 -4.65 -14.81 20.19
CA VAL A 16 -3.97 -13.85 19.31
C VAL A 16 -4.82 -12.62 19.08
N VAL A 17 -4.24 -11.44 19.31
CA VAL A 17 -4.82 -10.17 18.85
C VAL A 17 -4.10 -9.68 17.60
N ILE A 18 -4.86 -9.33 16.57
CA ILE A 18 -4.35 -8.79 15.30
C ILE A 18 -4.74 -7.32 15.18
N VAL A 19 -3.75 -6.44 15.08
CA VAL A 19 -3.95 -4.99 14.97
C VAL A 19 -3.91 -4.59 13.50
N GLY A 20 -5.08 -4.34 12.91
CA GLY A 20 -5.27 -3.98 11.51
C GLY A 20 -5.76 -5.16 10.68
N SER A 21 -6.84 -4.94 9.92
CA SER A 21 -7.49 -5.98 9.09
C SER A 21 -7.07 -5.93 7.62
N GLY A 22 -5.97 -5.22 7.31
CA GLY A 22 -5.46 -5.04 5.96
C GLY A 22 -4.92 -6.31 5.31
N ALA A 23 -4.13 -6.16 4.24
CA ALA A 23 -3.62 -7.27 3.45
C ALA A 23 -2.94 -8.38 4.28
N GLY A 24 -2.04 -7.99 5.19
CA GLY A 24 -1.35 -8.93 6.07
C GLY A 24 -2.25 -9.49 7.18
N GLY A 25 -2.99 -8.59 7.83
CA GLY A 25 -3.84 -8.95 8.98
C GLY A 25 -4.98 -9.90 8.60
N GLY A 26 -5.59 -9.72 7.43
CA GLY A 26 -6.63 -10.63 6.93
C GLY A 26 -6.09 -12.05 6.70
N ILE A 27 -4.93 -12.18 6.04
CA ILE A 27 -4.28 -13.49 5.82
C ILE A 27 -3.89 -14.14 7.15
N ALA A 28 -3.28 -13.38 8.05
CA ALA A 28 -2.90 -13.89 9.37
C ALA A 28 -4.12 -14.35 10.17
N ALA A 29 -5.22 -13.58 10.15
CA ALA A 29 -6.46 -13.95 10.81
C ALA A 29 -7.03 -15.27 10.27
N GLU A 30 -7.08 -15.42 8.94
CA GLU A 30 -7.59 -16.64 8.32
C GLU A 30 -6.75 -17.86 8.71
N VAL A 31 -5.41 -17.75 8.61
CA VAL A 31 -4.50 -18.86 8.93
C VAL A 31 -4.56 -19.25 10.41
N LEU A 32 -4.51 -18.28 11.32
CA LEU A 32 -4.47 -18.54 12.75
C LEU A 32 -5.82 -19.07 13.28
N SER A 33 -6.94 -18.59 12.74
CA SER A 33 -8.27 -19.09 13.10
C SER A 33 -8.49 -20.50 12.56
N GLN A 34 -7.98 -20.81 11.36
CA GLN A 34 -8.00 -22.18 10.81
C GLN A 34 -7.16 -23.16 11.65
N ALA A 35 -6.16 -22.67 12.37
CA ALA A 35 -5.39 -23.47 13.33
C ALA A 35 -6.10 -23.67 14.68
N GLY A 36 -7.31 -23.12 14.86
CA GLY A 36 -8.13 -23.29 16.06
C GLY A 36 -7.82 -22.32 17.21
N LEU A 37 -7.05 -21.25 16.95
CA LEU A 37 -6.74 -20.21 17.94
C LEU A 37 -7.93 -19.24 18.10
N ASP A 38 -8.18 -18.73 19.31
CA ASP A 38 -9.07 -17.59 19.52
C ASP A 38 -8.40 -16.31 19.01
N VAL A 39 -8.88 -15.82 17.87
CA VAL A 39 -8.35 -14.64 17.19
C VAL A 39 -9.29 -13.46 17.35
N LEU A 40 -8.77 -12.33 17.85
CA LEU A 40 -9.45 -11.04 17.86
C LEU A 40 -8.78 -10.06 16.89
N ILE A 41 -9.52 -9.63 15.88
CA ILE A 41 -9.09 -8.62 14.90
C ILE A 41 -9.57 -7.24 15.36
N LEU A 42 -8.65 -6.28 15.43
CA LEU A 42 -8.92 -4.88 15.75
C LEU A 42 -8.75 -4.02 14.50
N GLU A 43 -9.75 -3.23 14.14
CA GLU A 43 -9.73 -2.35 12.98
C GLU A 43 -10.19 -0.94 13.33
N GLU A 44 -9.40 0.07 12.95
CA GLU A 44 -9.73 1.48 13.16
C GLU A 44 -10.93 1.92 12.31
N GLY A 45 -11.02 1.42 11.06
CA GLY A 45 -12.11 1.73 10.16
C GLY A 45 -13.42 1.00 10.45
N GLY A 46 -14.48 1.42 9.75
CA GLY A 46 -15.79 0.77 9.79
C GLY A 46 -15.88 -0.44 8.87
N LEU A 47 -16.78 -1.37 9.20
CA LEU A 47 -17.23 -2.43 8.28
C LEU A 47 -18.12 -1.83 7.20
N ARG A 48 -17.96 -2.32 5.97
CA ARG A 48 -18.73 -1.94 4.79
C ARG A 48 -19.14 -3.18 4.02
N SER A 49 -20.19 -3.03 3.23
CA SER A 49 -20.77 -4.04 2.35
C SER A 49 -20.79 -3.54 0.91
N SER A 50 -21.02 -4.44 -0.04
CA SER A 50 -21.22 -4.07 -1.45
C SER A 50 -22.30 -2.99 -1.64
N SER A 51 -23.36 -3.02 -0.82
CA SER A 51 -24.42 -2.01 -0.85
C SER A 51 -23.98 -0.63 -0.36
N ASP A 52 -22.86 -0.49 0.34
CA ASP A 52 -22.38 0.82 0.79
C ASP A 52 -21.57 1.55 -0.29
N PHE A 53 -21.04 0.81 -1.26
CA PHE A 53 -20.18 1.38 -2.31
C PHE A 53 -21.03 2.00 -3.43
N ARG A 54 -21.05 3.33 -3.48
CA ARG A 54 -21.88 4.13 -4.41
C ARG A 54 -21.11 4.79 -5.55
N LEU A 55 -19.88 4.35 -5.81
CA LEU A 55 -19.03 4.88 -6.89
C LEU A 55 -18.86 6.42 -6.83
N SER A 56 -18.87 6.98 -5.62
CA SER A 56 -18.89 8.42 -5.39
C SER A 56 -17.65 8.83 -4.59
N GLU A 57 -16.80 9.65 -5.21
CA GLU A 57 -15.57 10.15 -4.60
C GLU A 57 -15.83 10.91 -3.30
N ALA A 58 -16.85 11.78 -3.30
CA ALA A 58 -17.23 12.61 -2.15
C ALA A 58 -17.66 11.80 -0.92
N LYS A 59 -18.13 10.55 -1.11
CA LYS A 59 -18.46 9.63 -0.01
C LYS A 59 -17.31 8.68 0.32
N ALA A 60 -16.68 8.12 -0.70
CA ALA A 60 -15.65 7.11 -0.54
C ALA A 60 -14.39 7.65 0.14
N TYR A 61 -13.93 8.87 -0.18
CA TYR A 61 -12.71 9.39 0.42
C TYR A 61 -12.83 9.60 1.94
N PRO A 62 -13.86 10.30 2.46
CA PRO A 62 -14.02 10.47 3.91
C PRO A 62 -14.26 9.16 4.67
N GLU A 63 -14.94 8.19 4.05
CA GLU A 63 -15.33 6.95 4.72
C GLU A 63 -14.24 5.87 4.71
N LEU A 64 -13.53 5.72 3.58
CA LEU A 64 -12.67 4.57 3.32
C LEU A 64 -11.17 4.88 3.41
N TYR A 65 -10.77 6.14 3.45
CA TYR A 65 -9.36 6.54 3.45
C TYR A 65 -8.96 7.26 4.73
N GLN A 66 -7.69 7.11 5.11
CA GLN A 66 -7.09 7.93 6.13
C GLN A 66 -7.11 9.40 5.71
N GLU A 67 -7.48 10.27 6.65
CA GLU A 67 -7.53 11.73 6.47
C GLU A 67 -8.32 12.14 5.20
N SER A 68 -9.40 11.43 4.88
CA SER A 68 -10.21 11.69 3.69
C SER A 68 -9.39 11.70 2.37
N ALA A 69 -8.39 10.83 2.28
CA ALA A 69 -7.41 10.76 1.18
C ALA A 69 -6.47 11.99 1.07
N ALA A 70 -6.37 12.81 2.13
CA ALA A 70 -5.53 14.00 2.18
C ALA A 70 -4.24 13.82 3.01
N ARG A 71 -3.87 12.58 3.37
CA ARG A 71 -2.61 12.32 4.09
C ARG A 71 -1.42 12.72 3.22
N GLN A 72 -0.42 13.34 3.83
CA GLN A 72 0.81 13.77 3.15
C GLN A 72 2.06 13.52 3.99
N THR A 73 3.23 13.56 3.36
CA THR A 73 4.51 13.69 4.06
C THR A 73 4.57 14.99 4.86
N VAL A 74 5.47 15.08 5.83
CA VAL A 74 5.60 16.26 6.73
C VAL A 74 5.81 17.56 5.96
N ASP A 75 6.62 17.52 4.88
CA ASP A 75 6.88 18.66 3.99
C ASP A 75 5.76 18.89 2.94
N LYS A 76 4.72 18.04 2.96
CA LYS A 76 3.60 18.01 2.01
C LYS A 76 4.01 17.73 0.56
N GLY A 77 5.23 17.24 0.34
CA GLY A 77 5.77 16.96 -0.99
C GLY A 77 5.15 15.74 -1.68
N ILE A 78 4.66 14.76 -0.91
CA ILE A 78 4.02 13.54 -1.44
C ILE A 78 2.67 13.32 -0.74
N SER A 79 1.60 13.22 -1.54
CA SER A 79 0.28 12.78 -1.05
C SER A 79 0.20 11.26 -0.96
N ILE A 80 -0.38 10.73 0.10
CA ILE A 80 -0.39 9.31 0.44
C ILE A 80 -1.83 8.81 0.53
N LEU A 81 -2.16 7.82 -0.30
CA LEU A 81 -3.46 7.13 -0.25
C LEU A 81 -3.35 5.88 0.64
N GLN A 82 -4.14 5.84 1.70
CA GLN A 82 -4.16 4.73 2.64
C GLN A 82 -5.60 4.40 3.06
N GLY A 83 -5.97 3.13 3.02
CA GLY A 83 -7.31 2.68 3.44
C GLY A 83 -7.51 2.69 4.95
N ARG A 84 -8.73 3.02 5.39
CA ARG A 84 -9.23 3.00 6.77
C ARG A 84 -10.64 2.40 6.81
N THR A 85 -10.71 1.09 6.63
CA THR A 85 -11.95 0.30 6.61
C THR A 85 -11.58 -1.17 6.85
N VAL A 86 -12.53 -2.02 7.22
CA VAL A 86 -12.30 -3.46 7.30
C VAL A 86 -11.79 -4.00 5.96
N GLY A 87 -10.60 -4.62 5.96
CA GLY A 87 -9.86 -5.02 4.77
C GLY A 87 -8.76 -4.04 4.32
N GLY A 88 -8.71 -2.84 4.92
CA GLY A 88 -7.69 -1.82 4.73
C GLY A 88 -7.50 -1.39 3.26
N GLY A 89 -6.23 -1.20 2.88
CA GLY A 89 -5.86 -0.81 1.50
C GLY A 89 -6.37 -1.76 0.41
N THR A 90 -6.68 -3.03 0.75
CA THR A 90 -7.20 -3.99 -0.23
C THR A 90 -8.62 -3.67 -0.69
N VAL A 91 -9.38 -2.86 0.07
CA VAL A 91 -10.70 -2.37 -0.34
C VAL A 91 -10.57 -1.25 -1.37
N VAL A 92 -9.54 -0.41 -1.26
CA VAL A 92 -9.43 0.88 -1.97
C VAL A 92 -8.28 0.97 -3.00
N ASN A 93 -7.47 -0.07 -3.18
CA ASN A 93 -6.46 -0.09 -4.24
C ASN A 93 -7.04 -0.43 -5.64
N TRP A 94 -6.17 -0.61 -6.63
CA TRP A 94 -6.58 -0.89 -8.02
C TRP A 94 -6.24 -2.31 -8.50
N THR A 95 -6.16 -3.28 -7.58
CA THR A 95 -6.05 -4.74 -7.85
C THR A 95 -4.75 -5.24 -8.49
N SER A 96 -3.84 -4.35 -8.86
CA SER A 96 -2.52 -4.72 -9.41
C SER A 96 -1.75 -5.64 -8.47
N SER A 97 -1.42 -6.83 -8.97
CA SER A 97 -0.82 -7.91 -8.19
C SER A 97 0.45 -8.38 -8.89
N PHE A 98 1.60 -8.08 -8.27
CA PHE A 98 2.92 -8.50 -8.72
C PHE A 98 3.60 -9.30 -7.62
N ARG A 99 4.30 -10.38 -7.99
CA ARG A 99 5.24 -11.04 -7.07
C ARG A 99 6.39 -10.08 -6.76
N THR A 100 7.07 -10.29 -5.64
CA THR A 100 8.35 -9.60 -5.39
C THR A 100 9.32 -9.95 -6.51
N PRO A 101 9.91 -8.97 -7.23
CA PRO A 101 10.86 -9.25 -8.30
C PRO A 101 12.05 -10.09 -7.82
N ALA A 102 12.53 -10.99 -8.68
CA ALA A 102 13.67 -11.87 -8.38
C ALA A 102 14.92 -11.06 -7.98
N ASP A 103 15.22 -9.99 -8.71
CA ASP A 103 16.34 -9.09 -8.42
C ASP A 103 16.22 -8.43 -7.05
N THR A 104 15.00 -8.12 -6.60
CA THR A 104 14.76 -7.59 -5.26
C THR A 104 14.99 -8.65 -4.18
N LEU A 105 14.50 -9.88 -4.38
CA LEU A 105 14.76 -10.98 -3.46
C LEU A 105 16.26 -11.28 -3.36
N ASN A 106 16.97 -11.29 -4.50
CA ASN A 106 18.42 -11.47 -4.55
C ASN A 106 19.16 -10.37 -3.80
N TRP A 107 18.77 -9.10 -4.00
CA TRP A 107 19.32 -7.97 -3.24
C TRP A 107 19.11 -8.12 -1.73
N TRP A 108 17.92 -8.56 -1.29
CA TRP A 108 17.66 -8.81 0.13
C TRP A 108 18.52 -9.94 0.71
N ARG A 109 18.79 -10.98 -0.09
CA ARG A 109 19.67 -12.07 0.32
C ARG A 109 21.11 -11.60 0.50
N THR A 110 21.63 -10.78 -0.42
CA THR A 110 23.05 -10.35 -0.39
C THR A 110 23.28 -9.18 0.56
N GLU A 111 22.44 -8.15 0.51
CA GLU A 111 22.67 -6.89 1.23
C GLU A 111 22.01 -6.85 2.62
N HIS A 112 20.99 -7.67 2.85
CA HIS A 112 20.24 -7.70 4.10
C HIS A 112 20.34 -9.04 4.84
N GLY A 113 21.17 -9.97 4.34
CA GLY A 113 21.40 -11.28 4.96
C GLY A 113 20.18 -12.21 4.99
N LEU A 114 19.13 -11.88 4.23
CA LEU A 114 17.87 -12.63 4.23
C LEU A 114 17.95 -13.89 3.35
N ALA A 115 18.90 -14.77 3.65
CA ALA A 115 19.27 -15.95 2.87
C ALA A 115 18.14 -16.99 2.71
N ALA A 116 17.04 -16.89 3.46
CA ALA A 116 15.87 -17.74 3.30
C ALA A 116 14.87 -17.24 2.23
N LEU A 117 15.03 -16.01 1.72
CA LEU A 117 14.07 -15.36 0.81
C LEU A 117 14.49 -15.50 -0.66
N SER A 118 14.66 -16.72 -1.19
CA SER A 118 14.80 -16.91 -2.65
C SER A 118 13.45 -16.92 -3.37
N GLU A 119 13.49 -16.80 -4.70
CA GLU A 119 12.30 -16.98 -5.53
C GLU A 119 11.67 -18.37 -5.30
N GLU A 120 12.48 -19.43 -5.23
CA GLU A 120 12.03 -20.81 -4.97
C GLU A 120 11.37 -20.93 -3.60
N ALA A 121 11.97 -20.35 -2.56
CA ALA A 121 11.43 -20.42 -1.21
C ALA A 121 10.10 -19.65 -1.06
N MET A 122 9.96 -18.54 -1.79
CA MET A 122 8.75 -17.71 -1.75
C MET A 122 7.64 -18.18 -2.71
N ARG A 123 7.99 -18.93 -3.76
CA ARG A 123 7.07 -19.40 -4.81
C ARG A 123 5.81 -20.10 -4.26
N PRO A 124 5.88 -21.06 -3.32
CA PRO A 124 4.69 -21.72 -2.80
C PRO A 124 3.72 -20.75 -2.11
N TRP A 125 4.24 -19.71 -1.46
CA TRP A 125 3.43 -18.71 -0.75
C TRP A 125 2.76 -17.75 -1.72
N PHE A 126 3.46 -17.34 -2.78
CA PHE A 126 2.87 -16.56 -3.87
C PHE A 126 1.76 -17.33 -4.56
N GLU A 127 2.00 -18.58 -4.95
CA GLU A 127 0.99 -19.42 -5.61
C GLU A 127 -0.22 -19.67 -4.71
N LYS A 128 -0.01 -19.82 -3.40
CA LYS A 128 -1.10 -19.96 -2.43
C LYS A 128 -1.97 -18.70 -2.38
N ALA A 129 -1.35 -17.52 -2.30
CA ALA A 129 -2.06 -16.25 -2.33
C ALA A 129 -2.80 -16.04 -3.67
N GLU A 130 -2.15 -16.37 -4.78
CA GLU A 130 -2.73 -16.27 -6.13
C GLU A 130 -3.97 -17.14 -6.29
N ARG A 131 -3.90 -18.43 -5.90
CA ARG A 131 -5.05 -19.34 -5.92
C ARG A 131 -6.17 -18.84 -5.00
N ARG A 132 -5.84 -18.49 -3.75
CA ARG A 132 -6.83 -18.06 -2.75
C ARG A 132 -7.61 -16.84 -3.21
N LEU A 133 -6.94 -15.88 -3.83
CA LEU A 133 -7.48 -14.57 -4.19
C LEU A 133 -7.84 -14.44 -5.68
N GLY A 134 -7.70 -15.53 -6.46
CA GLY A 134 -8.00 -15.53 -7.89
C GLY A 134 -7.15 -14.53 -8.66
N ILE A 135 -5.86 -14.41 -8.33
CA ILE A 135 -4.95 -13.52 -9.05
C ILE A 135 -4.56 -14.19 -10.36
N ALA A 136 -4.90 -13.53 -11.46
CA ALA A 136 -4.53 -13.95 -12.81
C ALA A 136 -4.38 -12.72 -13.71
N PRO A 137 -3.68 -12.82 -14.85
CA PRO A 137 -3.65 -11.76 -15.85
C PRO A 137 -5.06 -11.29 -16.22
N TRP A 138 -5.23 -9.99 -16.44
CA TRP A 138 -6.49 -9.45 -16.93
C TRP A 138 -6.90 -10.09 -18.25
N GLN A 139 -8.11 -10.64 -18.31
CA GLN A 139 -8.61 -11.39 -19.47
C GLN A 139 -9.49 -10.54 -20.41
N GLY A 140 -10.02 -9.41 -19.93
CA GLY A 140 -10.80 -8.51 -20.76
C GLY A 140 -9.91 -7.59 -21.60
N GLU A 141 -10.53 -6.86 -22.53
CA GLU A 141 -9.83 -5.78 -23.23
C GLU A 141 -9.41 -4.68 -22.23
N PRO A 142 -8.20 -4.12 -22.36
CA PRO A 142 -7.84 -2.90 -21.65
C PRO A 142 -8.77 -1.75 -22.04
N ASN A 143 -9.07 -0.87 -21.09
CA ASN A 143 -9.80 0.35 -21.39
C ASN A 143 -8.95 1.31 -22.25
N ALA A 144 -9.58 2.31 -22.84
CA ALA A 144 -8.89 3.26 -23.71
C ALA A 144 -7.72 3.98 -23.02
N ASN A 145 -7.82 4.25 -21.71
CA ASN A 145 -6.72 4.83 -20.92
C ASN A 145 -5.49 3.91 -20.92
N ASN A 146 -5.66 2.61 -20.65
CA ASN A 146 -4.56 1.64 -20.67
C ASN A 146 -4.03 1.37 -22.08
N LEU A 147 -4.89 1.44 -23.11
CA LEU A 147 -4.47 1.28 -24.51
C LEU A 147 -3.55 2.39 -24.98
N VAL A 148 -3.63 3.61 -24.42
CA VAL A 148 -2.68 4.69 -24.74
C VAL A 148 -1.26 4.29 -24.30
N LEU A 149 -1.10 3.72 -23.09
CA LEU A 149 0.19 3.21 -22.63
C LEU A 149 0.72 2.11 -23.56
N GLU A 150 -0.13 1.14 -23.91
CA GLU A 150 0.23 0.04 -24.82
C GLU A 150 0.69 0.53 -26.19
N ARG A 151 -0.07 1.45 -26.83
CA ARG A 151 0.30 2.03 -28.12
C ARG A 151 1.63 2.78 -28.06
N GLY A 152 1.85 3.56 -27.00
CA GLY A 152 3.11 4.28 -26.81
C GLY A 152 4.29 3.33 -26.62
N CYS A 153 4.11 2.25 -25.86
CA CYS A 153 5.13 1.20 -25.73
C CYS A 153 5.44 0.53 -27.07
N LEU A 154 4.41 0.13 -27.84
CA LEU A 154 4.59 -0.48 -29.16
C LEU A 154 5.34 0.44 -30.13
N ALA A 155 4.95 1.71 -30.19
CA ALA A 155 5.57 2.70 -31.08
C ALA A 155 7.06 2.95 -30.77
N LEU A 156 7.45 2.82 -29.49
CA LEU A 156 8.83 3.02 -29.03
C LEU A 156 9.63 1.72 -28.87
N GLY A 157 9.04 0.55 -29.17
CA GLY A 157 9.69 -0.74 -28.95
C GLY A 157 9.92 -1.09 -27.47
N LEU A 158 9.13 -0.52 -26.56
CA LEU A 158 9.23 -0.77 -25.12
C LEU A 158 8.44 -2.02 -24.71
N ARG A 159 9.03 -2.79 -23.80
CA ARG A 159 8.37 -3.94 -23.17
C ARG A 159 7.12 -3.49 -22.43
N HIS A 160 6.00 -4.19 -22.63
CA HIS A 160 4.76 -4.01 -21.88
C HIS A 160 4.08 -5.37 -21.70
N ALA A 161 3.18 -5.47 -20.72
CA ALA A 161 2.41 -6.69 -20.45
C ALA A 161 1.08 -6.38 -19.74
N ARG A 162 0.22 -7.40 -19.65
CA ARG A 162 -1.03 -7.35 -18.89
C ARG A 162 -0.77 -7.54 -17.40
N ILE A 163 -1.36 -6.69 -16.56
CA ILE A 163 -1.24 -6.80 -15.10
C ILE A 163 -2.10 -7.97 -14.60
N SER A 164 -1.56 -8.76 -13.65
CA SER A 164 -2.34 -9.74 -12.90
C SER A 164 -3.17 -9.07 -11.79
N ARG A 165 -4.41 -9.51 -11.62
CA ARG A 165 -5.40 -8.81 -10.78
C ARG A 165 -6.19 -9.79 -9.90
N ASN A 166 -6.43 -9.44 -8.65
CA ASN A 166 -7.25 -10.23 -7.70
C ASN A 166 -8.76 -9.94 -7.88
N VAL A 167 -9.34 -10.35 -9.01
CA VAL A 167 -10.76 -10.12 -9.32
C VAL A 167 -11.46 -11.39 -9.79
N ARG A 168 -12.75 -11.54 -9.46
CA ARG A 168 -13.64 -12.62 -9.96
C ARG A 168 -14.96 -12.01 -10.42
N GLY A 169 -15.41 -12.32 -11.64
CA GLY A 169 -16.66 -11.76 -12.18
C GLY A 169 -16.68 -10.23 -12.24
N CYS A 170 -15.56 -9.59 -12.62
CA CYS A 170 -15.44 -8.14 -12.65
C CYS A 170 -16.32 -7.50 -13.72
N TRP A 171 -17.17 -6.55 -13.34
CA TRP A 171 -18.04 -5.80 -14.26
C TRP A 171 -17.36 -4.62 -14.95
N ASN A 172 -16.02 -4.53 -14.86
CA ASN A 172 -15.23 -3.54 -15.59
C ASN A 172 -15.61 -2.07 -15.31
N LEU A 173 -16.03 -1.73 -14.08
CA LEU A 173 -16.61 -0.41 -13.78
C LEU A 173 -15.59 0.75 -13.80
N GLY A 174 -14.35 0.53 -13.35
CA GLY A 174 -13.30 1.57 -13.26
C GLY A 174 -13.15 2.29 -11.92
N TYR A 175 -14.01 1.99 -10.95
CA TYR A 175 -14.10 2.72 -9.68
C TYR A 175 -13.49 1.93 -8.49
N CYS A 176 -12.45 1.14 -8.74
CA CYS A 176 -11.87 0.22 -7.75
C CYS A 176 -11.38 0.91 -6.45
N GLY A 177 -11.09 2.21 -6.50
CA GLY A 177 -10.70 3.01 -5.34
C GLY A 177 -11.84 3.33 -4.37
N MET A 178 -13.09 3.18 -4.78
CA MET A 178 -14.26 3.60 -4.01
C MET A 178 -15.01 2.42 -3.38
N GLY A 179 -14.33 1.27 -3.27
CA GLY A 179 -14.94 -0.01 -2.92
C GLY A 179 -15.68 -0.65 -4.10
N CYS A 180 -15.82 -1.97 -4.08
CA CYS A 180 -16.38 -2.74 -5.19
C CYS A 180 -17.85 -3.11 -4.91
N PRO A 181 -18.84 -2.52 -5.61
CA PRO A 181 -20.26 -2.77 -5.32
C PRO A 181 -20.76 -4.15 -5.75
N THR A 182 -19.92 -4.95 -6.41
CA THR A 182 -20.28 -6.27 -6.95
C THR A 182 -19.53 -7.40 -6.25
N ASN A 183 -18.72 -7.10 -5.22
CA ASN A 183 -17.82 -8.04 -4.56
C ASN A 183 -16.82 -8.75 -5.51
N ALA A 184 -16.67 -8.24 -6.74
CA ALA A 184 -15.75 -8.84 -7.71
C ALA A 184 -14.28 -8.69 -7.29
N LYS A 185 -13.93 -7.57 -6.65
CA LYS A 185 -12.61 -7.34 -6.10
C LYS A 185 -12.38 -8.25 -4.90
N GLN A 186 -11.42 -9.16 -5.01
CA GLN A 186 -11.08 -10.15 -3.97
C GLN A 186 -10.23 -9.52 -2.87
N SER A 187 -10.75 -8.46 -2.24
CA SER A 187 -10.15 -7.79 -1.09
C SER A 187 -10.26 -8.67 0.17
N MET A 188 -9.53 -8.33 1.23
CA MET A 188 -9.63 -9.05 2.51
C MET A 188 -11.04 -8.98 3.10
N LEU A 189 -11.79 -7.90 2.81
CA LEU A 189 -13.19 -7.73 3.19
C LEU A 189 -14.10 -8.84 2.64
N VAL A 190 -13.80 -9.35 1.44
CA VAL A 190 -14.62 -10.37 0.74
C VAL A 190 -14.04 -11.78 0.89
N THR A 191 -12.77 -11.90 1.30
CA THR A 191 -12.03 -13.18 1.27
C THR A 191 -11.61 -13.66 2.64
N SER A 192 -10.44 -13.22 3.12
CA SER A 192 -9.81 -13.79 4.32
C SER A 192 -10.50 -13.39 5.62
N ILE A 193 -11.08 -12.18 5.72
CA ILE A 193 -11.80 -11.78 6.93
C ILE A 193 -13.07 -12.63 7.12
N PRO A 194 -13.97 -12.76 6.12
CA PRO A 194 -15.07 -13.72 6.20
C PRO A 194 -14.60 -15.14 6.55
N GLY A 195 -13.53 -15.64 5.89
CA GLY A 195 -12.98 -16.97 6.17
C GLY A 195 -12.48 -17.14 7.61
N ALA A 196 -11.92 -16.09 8.23
CA ALA A 196 -11.54 -16.10 9.64
C ALA A 196 -12.77 -16.12 10.56
N LEU A 197 -13.77 -15.27 10.27
CA LEU A 197 -15.00 -15.17 11.05
C LEU A 197 -15.82 -16.48 11.03
N GLU A 198 -15.87 -17.16 9.88
CA GLU A 198 -16.48 -18.51 9.75
C GLU A 198 -15.78 -19.57 10.61
N LYS A 199 -14.52 -19.35 10.99
CA LYS A 199 -13.75 -20.20 11.90
C LYS A 199 -13.77 -19.73 13.35
N GLY A 200 -14.62 -18.75 13.68
CA GLY A 200 -14.83 -18.28 15.05
C GLY A 200 -13.97 -17.08 15.45
N ALA A 201 -13.21 -16.47 14.53
CA ALA A 201 -12.53 -15.21 14.81
C ALA A 201 -13.56 -14.13 15.21
N ARG A 202 -13.13 -13.20 16.06
CA ARG A 202 -13.91 -12.03 16.45
C ARG A 202 -13.34 -10.79 15.79
N LEU A 203 -14.21 -9.85 15.44
CA LEU A 203 -13.84 -8.55 14.86
C LEU A 203 -14.40 -7.42 15.72
N LEU A 204 -13.53 -6.47 16.08
CA LEU A 204 -13.89 -5.18 16.67
C LEU A 204 -13.51 -4.06 15.70
N THR A 205 -14.52 -3.41 15.13
CA THR A 205 -14.34 -2.27 14.20
C THR A 205 -14.44 -0.94 14.93
N ARG A 206 -14.01 0.14 14.27
CA ARG A 206 -13.98 1.49 14.87
C ARG A 206 -13.22 1.49 16.19
N ALA A 207 -12.11 0.77 16.21
CA ALA A 207 -11.26 0.54 17.36
C ALA A 207 -9.83 0.90 17.00
N ARG A 208 -9.39 2.08 17.44
CA ARG A 208 -8.02 2.54 17.25
C ARG A 208 -7.14 1.98 18.35
N VAL A 209 -6.13 1.21 17.98
CA VAL A 209 -5.08 0.79 18.93
C VAL A 209 -4.15 1.96 19.20
N ASP A 210 -4.20 2.47 20.43
CA ASP A 210 -3.41 3.62 20.85
C ASP A 210 -2.01 3.18 21.26
N SER A 211 -1.90 2.15 22.08
CA SER A 211 -0.61 1.65 22.57
C SER A 211 -0.69 0.22 23.06
N LEU A 212 0.48 -0.36 23.28
CA LEU A 212 0.72 -1.67 23.84
C LEU A 212 1.37 -1.48 25.22
N SER A 213 0.84 -2.16 26.22
CA SER A 213 1.41 -2.27 27.55
C SER A 213 2.35 -3.47 27.60
N VAL A 214 3.39 -3.40 28.42
CA VAL A 214 4.40 -4.45 28.51
C VAL A 214 4.67 -4.93 29.91
N ASP A 215 5.03 -6.20 30.00
CA ASP A 215 5.82 -6.75 31.08
C ASP A 215 7.28 -6.71 30.63
N ALA A 216 8.00 -5.68 31.06
CA ALA A 216 9.40 -5.46 30.70
C ALA A 216 10.31 -6.58 31.22
N GLY A 217 10.01 -7.14 32.40
CA GLY A 217 10.78 -8.25 32.99
C GLY A 217 10.71 -9.52 32.16
N ARG A 218 9.59 -9.75 31.47
CA ARG A 218 9.40 -10.89 30.56
C ARG A 218 9.63 -10.58 29.10
N GLN A 219 9.91 -9.32 28.74
CA GLN A 219 9.99 -8.85 27.36
C GLN A 219 8.77 -9.26 26.53
N ARG A 220 7.58 -9.04 27.09
CA ARG A 220 6.30 -9.42 26.47
C ARG A 220 5.31 -8.28 26.49
N ILE A 221 4.49 -8.22 25.46
CA ILE A 221 3.28 -7.40 25.44
C ILE A 221 2.25 -8.05 26.35
N SER A 222 1.72 -7.28 27.30
CA SER A 222 0.70 -7.74 28.24
C SER A 222 -0.72 -7.41 27.76
N GLU A 223 -0.90 -6.23 27.17
CA GLU A 223 -2.24 -5.74 26.80
C GLU A 223 -2.17 -4.70 25.68
N ALA A 224 -3.10 -4.76 24.73
CA ALA A 224 -3.36 -3.66 23.80
C ALA A 224 -4.42 -2.70 24.38
N ARG A 225 -4.17 -1.39 24.27
CA ARG A 225 -5.09 -0.32 24.70
C ARG A 225 -5.73 0.34 23.49
N ILE A 226 -7.04 0.50 23.53
CA ILE A 226 -7.84 0.89 22.38
C ILE A 226 -8.80 2.01 22.74
N SER A 227 -8.89 3.01 21.86
CA SER A 227 -9.97 4.01 21.85
C SER A 227 -11.08 3.58 20.89
N LEU A 228 -12.32 3.56 21.38
CA LEU A 228 -13.50 3.26 20.57
C LEU A 228 -13.99 4.53 19.88
N LEU A 229 -14.20 4.45 18.57
CA LEU A 229 -14.53 5.58 17.71
C LEU A 229 -16.02 5.60 17.36
N SER A 230 -16.54 6.81 17.14
CA SER A 230 -17.95 7.06 16.85
C SER A 230 -18.34 6.61 15.42
N ALA A 231 -19.60 6.79 15.06
CA ALA A 231 -20.14 6.42 13.74
C ALA A 231 -19.48 7.15 12.55
N ASP A 232 -18.73 8.24 12.79
CA ASP A 232 -17.87 8.89 11.79
C ASP A 232 -16.54 8.16 11.56
N GLY A 233 -16.14 7.25 12.46
CA GLY A 233 -14.87 6.51 12.39
C GLY A 233 -13.64 7.36 12.71
N LEU A 234 -13.83 8.53 13.32
CA LEU A 234 -12.80 9.53 13.58
C LEU A 234 -12.78 9.97 15.03
N THR A 235 -13.96 10.32 15.56
CA THR A 235 -14.11 10.93 16.87
C THR A 235 -14.10 9.85 17.95
N PRO A 236 -13.20 9.92 18.96
CA PRO A 236 -13.28 9.04 20.12
C PRO A 236 -14.61 9.23 20.87
N THR A 237 -15.25 8.12 21.25
CA THR A 237 -16.49 8.12 22.04
C THR A 237 -16.26 8.46 23.52
N GLY A 238 -14.99 8.50 23.95
CA GLY A 238 -14.60 8.51 25.36
C GLY A 238 -14.58 7.12 26.01
N ARG A 239 -15.11 6.08 25.33
CA ARG A 239 -15.01 4.68 25.77
C ARG A 239 -13.73 4.03 25.29
N LYS A 240 -13.25 3.07 26.07
CA LYS A 240 -12.00 2.35 25.83
C LYS A 240 -12.24 0.85 25.75
N ALA A 241 -11.33 0.16 25.10
CA ALA A 241 -11.21 -1.29 25.21
C ALA A 241 -9.78 -1.66 25.61
N THR A 242 -9.66 -2.77 26.33
CA THR A 242 -8.37 -3.41 26.55
C THR A 242 -8.41 -4.88 26.15
N VAL A 243 -7.30 -5.37 25.59
CA VAL A 243 -7.19 -6.74 25.10
C VAL A 243 -5.91 -7.38 25.62
N ALA A 244 -6.05 -8.38 26.49
CA ALA A 244 -4.94 -9.24 26.87
C ALA A 244 -4.81 -10.39 25.87
N ALA A 245 -3.59 -10.69 25.40
CA ALA A 245 -3.39 -11.78 24.45
C ALA A 245 -2.09 -12.55 24.68
N ALA A 246 -2.10 -13.85 24.38
CA ALA A 246 -0.88 -14.66 24.43
C ALA A 246 0.11 -14.21 23.35
N HIS A 247 -0.37 -13.77 22.18
CA HIS A 247 0.43 -13.22 21.10
C HIS A 247 -0.21 -11.99 20.45
N VAL A 248 0.62 -11.04 20.01
CA VAL A 248 0.20 -9.82 19.30
C VAL A 248 0.76 -9.85 17.89
N VAL A 249 -0.12 -9.64 16.90
CA VAL A 249 0.26 -9.46 15.50
C VAL A 249 -0.02 -8.03 15.08
N LEU A 250 1.01 -7.29 14.67
CA LEU A 250 0.85 -5.95 14.09
C LEU A 250 0.72 -6.05 12.56
N ALA A 251 -0.36 -5.46 12.06
CA ALA A 251 -0.71 -5.39 10.65
C ALA A 251 -1.38 -4.03 10.28
N ALA A 252 -1.00 -2.96 10.98
CA ALA A 252 -1.55 -1.61 10.82
C ALA A 252 -0.91 -0.81 9.66
N GLY A 253 -0.10 -1.48 8.84
CA GLY A 253 0.60 -0.91 7.68
C GLY A 253 1.86 -0.13 8.07
N ALA A 254 2.67 0.23 7.07
CA ALA A 254 3.98 0.87 7.24
C ALA A 254 3.98 2.27 7.86
N ILE A 255 2.81 2.84 8.15
CA ILE A 255 2.69 4.04 8.99
C ILE A 255 2.10 3.67 10.35
N GLY A 256 1.04 2.87 10.39
CA GLY A 256 0.31 2.56 11.62
C GLY A 256 1.11 1.66 12.58
N THR A 257 1.74 0.62 12.06
CA THR A 257 2.53 -0.34 12.85
C THR A 257 3.69 0.33 13.59
N PRO A 258 4.62 1.05 12.92
CA PRO A 258 5.69 1.75 13.65
C PRO A 258 5.14 2.83 14.59
N ALA A 259 4.02 3.48 14.26
CA ALA A 259 3.41 4.46 15.15
C ALA A 259 2.85 3.85 16.45
N VAL A 260 2.24 2.66 16.38
CA VAL A 260 1.81 1.92 17.58
C VAL A 260 3.04 1.59 18.43
N MET A 261 4.13 1.10 17.83
CA MET A 261 5.39 0.81 18.54
C MET A 261 5.96 2.05 19.24
N LEU A 262 6.06 3.18 18.51
CA LEU A 262 6.57 4.44 19.04
C LEU A 262 5.70 5.00 20.17
N ARG A 263 4.37 4.99 20.02
CA ARG A 263 3.45 5.45 21.09
C ARG A 263 3.52 4.59 22.34
N SER A 264 3.91 3.34 22.17
CA SER A 264 4.05 2.36 23.24
C SER A 264 5.41 2.43 23.94
N GLY A 265 6.35 3.25 23.45
CA GLY A 265 7.71 3.34 23.99
C GLY A 265 8.48 2.02 23.86
N LEU A 266 8.12 1.17 22.89
CA LEU A 266 8.76 -0.12 22.69
C LEU A 266 10.09 0.06 22.00
N ALA A 267 11.17 -0.17 22.73
CA ALA A 267 12.50 -0.18 22.16
C ALA A 267 12.71 -1.38 21.23
N ASP A 268 13.51 -1.16 20.19
CA ASP A 268 14.20 -2.19 19.44
C ASP A 268 15.72 -2.07 19.70
N HIS A 269 16.52 -2.98 19.14
CA HIS A 269 17.95 -3.07 19.43
C HIS A 269 18.78 -1.87 18.94
N ALA A 270 18.34 -1.16 17.90
CA ALA A 270 19.16 -0.18 17.19
C ALA A 270 18.43 1.16 16.92
N GLY A 271 17.24 1.38 17.50
CA GLY A 271 16.41 2.55 17.27
C GLY A 271 15.90 2.67 15.83
N LEU A 272 15.62 1.54 15.18
CA LEU A 272 15.28 1.47 13.75
C LEU A 272 13.77 1.54 13.46
N THR A 273 12.92 1.42 14.47
CA THR A 273 11.46 1.53 14.34
C THR A 273 11.07 2.84 13.64
N GLY A 274 10.26 2.70 12.59
CA GLY A 274 9.82 3.77 11.71
C GLY A 274 10.84 4.22 10.67
N LYS A 275 12.14 3.87 10.79
CA LYS A 275 13.19 4.26 9.84
C LYS A 275 13.14 3.42 8.58
N ARG A 276 13.77 3.92 7.50
CA ARG A 276 13.76 3.27 6.18
C ARG A 276 12.33 2.96 5.72
N THR A 277 11.44 3.94 5.84
CA THR A 277 10.09 3.84 5.30
C THR A 277 10.10 4.30 3.84
N PHE A 278 9.60 3.48 2.93
CA PHE A 278 9.62 3.71 1.49
C PHE A 278 8.24 4.05 0.97
N LEU A 279 8.19 4.85 -0.10
CA LEU A 279 6.94 5.35 -0.65
C LEU A 279 6.72 4.96 -2.11
N HIS A 280 7.70 4.43 -2.83
CA HIS A 280 7.65 4.46 -4.30
C HIS A 280 7.18 5.82 -4.80
N PRO A 281 7.95 6.92 -4.64
CA PRO A 281 7.48 8.23 -5.08
C PRO A 281 6.95 8.16 -6.52
N VAL A 282 5.68 8.50 -6.70
CA VAL A 282 4.99 8.34 -7.98
C VAL A 282 4.92 9.68 -8.69
N ALA A 283 5.59 9.77 -9.84
CA ALA A 283 5.45 10.88 -10.75
C ALA A 283 4.30 10.63 -11.71
N LEU A 284 3.55 11.68 -12.06
CA LEU A 284 2.41 11.58 -12.98
C LEU A 284 2.60 12.49 -14.20
N SER A 285 2.10 12.05 -15.35
CA SER A 285 1.98 12.87 -16.55
C SER A 285 0.62 12.65 -17.21
N ALA A 286 0.02 13.73 -17.70
CA ALA A 286 -1.26 13.71 -18.39
C ALA A 286 -1.11 14.16 -19.84
N ALA A 287 -2.02 13.67 -20.69
CA ALA A 287 -2.05 13.96 -22.11
C ALA A 287 -3.48 14.22 -22.59
N LEU A 288 -3.63 15.06 -23.60
CA LEU A 288 -4.86 15.17 -24.38
C LEU A 288 -4.74 14.30 -25.63
N MET A 289 -5.61 13.30 -25.74
CA MET A 289 -5.68 12.40 -26.88
C MET A 289 -6.63 12.93 -27.96
N PRO A 290 -6.41 12.60 -29.25
CA PRO A 290 -7.36 12.90 -30.32
C PRO A 290 -8.72 12.25 -30.10
N GLU A 291 -8.72 11.02 -29.60
CA GLU A 291 -9.88 10.19 -29.34
C GLU A 291 -10.39 10.32 -27.90
N ARG A 292 -11.60 9.81 -27.67
CA ARG A 292 -12.21 9.74 -26.33
C ARG A 292 -11.55 8.59 -25.55
N VAL A 293 -11.07 8.91 -24.35
CA VAL A 293 -10.32 8.01 -23.45
C VAL A 293 -11.16 7.59 -22.24
N GLU A 294 -11.89 8.53 -21.63
CA GLU A 294 -12.65 8.34 -20.39
C GLU A 294 -11.79 7.70 -19.28
N PRO A 295 -10.84 8.44 -18.68
CA PRO A 295 -9.85 7.85 -17.78
C PRO A 295 -10.44 7.27 -16.48
N PHE A 296 -11.74 7.49 -16.22
CA PHE A 296 -12.51 6.95 -15.10
C PHE A 296 -13.18 5.60 -15.40
N ASN A 297 -13.32 5.22 -16.68
CA ASN A 297 -14.13 4.10 -17.13
C ASN A 297 -13.27 2.87 -17.42
N GLY A 298 -13.81 1.67 -17.15
CA GLY A 298 -13.10 0.42 -17.41
C GLY A 298 -12.03 0.09 -16.37
N ALA A 299 -11.62 -1.18 -16.32
CA ALA A 299 -10.62 -1.69 -15.40
C ALA A 299 -9.32 -0.87 -15.43
N PRO A 300 -8.94 -0.25 -14.31
CA PRO A 300 -7.68 0.48 -14.22
C PRO A 300 -6.50 -0.49 -14.15
N GLN A 301 -5.31 0.02 -14.45
CA GLN A 301 -4.05 -0.72 -14.30
C GLN A 301 -4.13 -2.14 -14.88
N THR A 302 -4.51 -2.25 -16.15
CA THR A 302 -4.55 -3.51 -16.90
C THR A 302 -3.32 -3.69 -17.78
N VAL A 303 -2.60 -2.60 -18.07
CA VAL A 303 -1.33 -2.56 -18.79
C VAL A 303 -0.26 -1.95 -17.91
N TYR A 304 0.95 -2.49 -17.99
CA TYR A 304 2.14 -1.89 -17.41
C TYR A 304 3.36 -2.02 -18.34
N SER A 305 4.37 -1.20 -18.08
CA SER A 305 5.72 -1.38 -18.62
C SER A 305 6.72 -1.38 -17.47
N ASP A 306 7.54 -2.42 -17.39
CA ASP A 306 8.69 -2.53 -16.49
C ASP A 306 10.02 -2.25 -17.22
N HIS A 307 9.98 -1.75 -18.46
CA HIS A 307 11.18 -1.54 -19.27
C HIS A 307 12.27 -0.77 -18.50
N TYR A 308 11.92 0.37 -17.91
CA TYR A 308 12.86 1.23 -17.17
C TYR A 308 13.26 0.71 -15.78
N MET A 309 12.74 -0.44 -15.34
CA MET A 309 13.25 -1.14 -14.16
C MET A 309 14.55 -1.89 -14.44
N HIS A 310 14.82 -2.16 -15.72
CA HIS A 310 15.92 -3.01 -16.19
C HIS A 310 16.94 -2.25 -17.06
N THR A 311 16.79 -0.93 -17.21
CA THR A 311 17.72 -0.08 -17.98
C THR A 311 18.90 0.45 -17.16
N GLN A 312 18.89 0.25 -15.85
CA GLN A 312 19.91 0.74 -14.92
C GLN A 312 20.25 -0.34 -13.88
N PRO A 313 21.46 -0.32 -13.29
CA PRO A 313 21.79 -1.15 -12.13
C PRO A 313 20.80 -0.95 -10.96
N LEU A 314 20.67 -1.97 -10.10
CA LEU A 314 19.74 -1.97 -8.97
C LEU A 314 19.93 -0.76 -8.03
N ASP A 315 21.19 -0.46 -7.75
CA ASP A 315 21.70 0.54 -6.83
C ASP A 315 22.18 1.83 -7.52
N GLY A 316 21.94 1.97 -8.82
CA GLY A 316 22.25 3.16 -9.62
C GLY A 316 21.10 4.19 -9.67
N PRO A 317 20.98 4.98 -10.76
CA PRO A 317 19.82 5.84 -10.98
C PRO A 317 18.52 5.06 -10.87
N LEU A 318 17.50 5.64 -10.22
CA LEU A 318 16.29 4.87 -9.87
C LEU A 318 15.57 4.35 -11.12
N GLY A 319 15.36 3.03 -11.17
CA GLY A 319 14.43 2.43 -12.10
C GLY A 319 12.99 2.83 -11.77
N PHE A 320 12.11 2.79 -12.77
CA PHE A 320 10.68 3.03 -12.56
C PHE A 320 9.81 2.14 -13.44
N LYS A 321 8.60 1.85 -12.93
CA LYS A 321 7.56 1.10 -13.65
C LYS A 321 6.48 2.07 -14.12
N LEU A 322 5.99 1.91 -15.35
CA LEU A 322 4.88 2.69 -15.88
C LEU A 322 3.56 1.93 -15.74
N GLU A 323 2.53 2.62 -15.26
CA GLU A 323 1.16 2.11 -15.14
C GLU A 323 0.15 3.22 -15.47
N VAL A 324 -1.12 2.85 -15.59
CA VAL A 324 -2.21 3.80 -15.89
C VAL A 324 -3.19 3.87 -14.71
N PRO A 325 -3.19 4.96 -13.92
CA PRO A 325 -4.17 5.15 -12.86
C PRO A 325 -5.55 5.47 -13.46
N PRO A 326 -6.65 5.12 -12.80
CA PRO A 326 -7.92 5.74 -13.12
C PRO A 326 -7.90 7.19 -12.62
N ILE A 327 -8.49 8.09 -13.40
CA ILE A 327 -8.69 9.48 -12.99
C ILE A 327 -10.18 9.77 -13.04
N HIS A 328 -10.75 10.08 -11.88
CA HIS A 328 -12.15 10.46 -11.70
C HIS A 328 -12.29 11.99 -11.57
N PRO A 329 -13.49 12.57 -11.78
CA PRO A 329 -13.65 14.03 -11.85
C PRO A 329 -13.14 14.83 -10.64
N LEU A 330 -13.40 14.39 -9.41
CA LEU A 330 -12.92 15.08 -8.20
C LEU A 330 -11.40 14.96 -8.10
N LEU A 331 -10.85 13.75 -8.29
CA LEU A 331 -9.40 13.53 -8.31
C LEU A 331 -8.70 14.37 -9.38
N ALA A 332 -9.28 14.49 -10.57
CA ALA A 332 -8.80 15.36 -11.65
C ALA A 332 -8.77 16.83 -11.20
N GLY A 333 -9.85 17.30 -10.57
CA GLY A 333 -9.98 18.68 -10.09
C GLY A 333 -8.93 19.07 -9.03
N VAL A 334 -8.50 18.14 -8.18
CA VAL A 334 -7.48 18.42 -7.15
C VAL A 334 -6.05 18.18 -7.64
N THR A 335 -5.87 17.33 -8.65
CA THR A 335 -4.55 16.87 -9.10
C THR A 335 -4.05 17.66 -10.31
N PHE A 336 -4.88 17.88 -11.32
CA PHE A 336 -4.46 18.54 -12.56
C PHE A 336 -4.17 20.03 -12.35
N PRO A 337 -3.15 20.57 -13.04
CA PRO A 337 -2.66 21.93 -12.83
C PRO A 337 -3.62 23.00 -13.34
N GLY A 338 -3.37 24.24 -12.91
CA GLY A 338 -4.16 25.42 -13.27
C GLY A 338 -5.21 25.79 -12.24
N MET A 339 -5.78 26.98 -12.39
CA MET A 339 -6.89 27.49 -11.57
C MET A 339 -7.89 28.24 -12.46
N GLY A 340 -9.15 28.33 -12.02
CA GLY A 340 -10.19 29.08 -12.74
C GLY A 340 -10.40 28.59 -14.17
N GLU A 341 -10.48 29.52 -15.13
CA GLU A 341 -10.75 29.21 -16.54
C GLU A 341 -9.73 28.28 -17.20
N ALA A 342 -8.45 28.37 -16.82
CA ALA A 342 -7.42 27.51 -17.37
C ALA A 342 -7.67 26.04 -17.02
N GLN A 343 -7.99 25.77 -15.74
CA GLN A 343 -8.32 24.43 -15.28
C GLN A 343 -9.68 23.97 -15.83
N ALA A 344 -10.69 24.86 -15.83
CA ALA A 344 -12.00 24.56 -16.40
C ALA A 344 -11.89 24.18 -17.88
N GLY A 345 -11.07 24.88 -18.67
CA GLY A 345 -10.80 24.54 -20.07
C GLY A 345 -10.14 23.17 -20.26
N LEU A 346 -9.27 22.75 -19.34
CA LEU A 346 -8.72 21.40 -19.34
C LEU A 346 -9.79 20.36 -18.99
N LEU A 347 -10.57 20.59 -17.93
CA LEU A 347 -11.61 19.66 -17.46
C LEU A 347 -12.81 19.56 -18.41
N ARG A 348 -13.11 20.58 -19.21
CA ARG A 348 -14.09 20.49 -20.33
C ARG A 348 -13.69 19.42 -21.37
N ARG A 349 -12.39 19.09 -21.45
CA ARG A 349 -11.84 18.04 -22.31
C ARG A 349 -11.54 16.74 -21.56
N PHE A 350 -12.01 16.60 -20.32
CA PHE A 350 -11.74 15.46 -19.46
C PHE A 350 -11.99 14.09 -20.11
N PRO A 351 -13.05 13.88 -20.92
CA PRO A 351 -13.24 12.60 -21.61
C PRO A 351 -12.12 12.22 -22.59
N ASN A 352 -11.28 13.14 -23.03
CA ASN A 352 -10.15 12.91 -23.92
C ASN A 352 -8.79 12.88 -23.19
N LEU A 353 -8.79 13.04 -21.87
CA LEU A 353 -7.55 13.04 -21.10
C LEU A 353 -7.09 11.60 -20.81
N HIS A 354 -5.79 11.39 -20.99
CA HIS A 354 -5.06 10.21 -20.55
C HIS A 354 -4.15 10.58 -19.39
N ALA A 355 -3.92 9.65 -18.47
CA ALA A 355 -2.91 9.80 -17.42
C ALA A 355 -2.06 8.54 -17.34
N THR A 356 -0.76 8.72 -17.20
CA THR A 356 0.20 7.66 -16.88
C THR A 356 0.97 8.04 -15.64
N LEU A 357 1.40 7.04 -14.90
CA LEU A 357 2.21 7.18 -13.70
C LEU A 357 3.52 6.42 -13.83
N ALA A 358 4.53 6.87 -13.08
CA ALA A 358 5.80 6.18 -12.94
C ALA A 358 6.08 5.93 -11.46
N LEU A 359 6.17 4.66 -11.05
CA LEU A 359 6.56 4.27 -9.70
C LEU A 359 8.07 4.13 -9.62
N LEU A 360 8.73 5.04 -8.89
CA LEU A 360 10.18 4.98 -8.72
C LEU A 360 10.57 3.92 -7.66
N ARG A 361 11.62 3.13 -7.93
CA ARG A 361 12.15 2.10 -7.00
C ARG A 361 13.14 2.72 -6.00
N ASP A 362 12.65 3.17 -4.85
CA ASP A 362 13.44 3.69 -3.72
C ASP A 362 14.02 2.57 -2.82
N GLY A 363 15.06 2.88 -2.04
CA GLY A 363 15.61 1.97 -1.01
C GLY A 363 16.87 1.19 -1.38
N PHE A 364 17.26 1.16 -2.66
CA PHE A 364 18.44 0.44 -3.16
C PHE A 364 19.67 1.34 -3.29
N HIS A 365 19.49 2.56 -3.79
CA HIS A 365 20.58 3.54 -3.90
C HIS A 365 20.99 4.05 -2.52
N LYS A 366 22.30 4.24 -2.29
CA LYS A 366 22.88 4.68 -0.99
C LYS A 366 22.31 5.99 -0.43
N GLU A 367 21.87 6.88 -1.32
CA GLU A 367 21.22 8.16 -0.98
C GLU A 367 19.69 8.04 -0.91
N SER A 368 19.09 7.01 -1.51
CA SER A 368 17.65 6.72 -1.42
C SER A 368 17.36 5.88 -0.16
N ARG A 369 17.65 6.43 1.02
CA ARG A 369 17.57 5.69 2.31
C ARG A 369 16.14 5.54 2.85
N GLY A 370 15.15 6.16 2.21
CA GLY A 370 13.77 6.23 2.69
C GLY A 370 13.57 7.29 3.78
N GLY A 371 12.33 7.37 4.26
CA GLY A 371 11.88 8.27 5.31
C GLY A 371 11.86 7.66 6.70
N ALA A 372 11.24 8.40 7.61
CA ALA A 372 11.01 8.01 9.00
C ALA A 372 9.56 8.31 9.41
N VAL A 373 8.88 7.28 9.93
CA VAL A 373 7.64 7.48 10.69
C VAL A 373 8.00 8.09 12.03
N GLN A 374 7.28 9.14 12.40
CA GLN A 374 7.42 9.86 13.65
C GLN A 374 6.03 10.15 14.24
N LEU A 375 5.98 10.55 15.50
CA LEU A 375 4.75 10.98 16.14
C LEU A 375 4.67 12.51 16.14
N ARG A 376 3.49 13.05 15.86
CA ARG A 376 3.18 14.45 16.16
C ARG A 376 2.98 14.63 17.67
N ALA A 377 2.86 15.87 18.11
CA ALA A 377 2.63 16.21 19.52
C ALA A 377 1.34 15.57 20.10
N ASP A 378 0.33 15.32 19.27
CA ASP A 378 -0.92 14.64 19.64
C ASP A 378 -0.84 13.10 19.56
N GLY A 379 0.34 12.53 19.26
CA GLY A 379 0.55 11.09 19.09
C GLY A 379 0.10 10.53 17.73
N SER A 380 -0.47 11.35 16.84
CA SER A 380 -0.82 10.91 15.49
C SER A 380 0.45 10.65 14.65
N PRO A 381 0.42 9.67 13.73
CA PRO A 381 1.58 9.36 12.92
C PRO A 381 1.82 10.38 11.81
N ALA A 382 3.08 10.76 11.61
CA ALA A 382 3.55 11.54 10.47
C ALA A 382 4.71 10.81 9.79
N LEU A 383 4.88 11.03 8.48
CA LEU A 383 5.99 10.47 7.72
C LEU A 383 6.87 11.60 7.19
N ALA A 384 8.08 11.71 7.71
CA ALA A 384 9.11 12.55 7.12
C ALA A 384 9.79 11.75 6.00
N TYR A 385 9.80 12.27 4.77
CA TYR A 385 10.39 11.58 3.62
C TYR A 385 11.23 12.56 2.80
N PRO A 386 12.57 12.49 2.87
CA PRO A 386 13.42 13.45 2.17
C PRO A 386 13.43 13.18 0.66
N LEU A 387 13.12 14.20 -0.13
CA LEU A 387 13.25 14.19 -1.58
C LEU A 387 14.60 14.82 -1.96
N ASN A 388 15.58 13.98 -2.29
CA ASN A 388 16.94 14.38 -2.65
C ASN A 388 17.19 14.32 -4.17
N ASP A 389 18.39 14.69 -4.59
CA ASP A 389 18.76 14.80 -6.00
C ASP A 389 18.56 13.51 -6.79
N VAL A 390 18.81 12.35 -6.17
CA VAL A 390 18.64 11.04 -6.82
C VAL A 390 17.16 10.72 -7.05
N LEU A 391 16.28 11.10 -6.13
CA LEU A 391 14.84 11.00 -6.31
C LEU A 391 14.35 12.00 -7.37
N TRP A 392 14.84 13.23 -7.35
CA TRP A 392 14.46 14.27 -8.31
C TRP A 392 14.93 13.95 -9.73
N GLU A 393 16.14 13.41 -9.90
CA GLU A 393 16.62 12.88 -11.17
C GLU A 393 15.66 11.82 -11.71
N GLY A 394 15.27 10.85 -10.88
CA GLY A 394 14.32 9.81 -11.25
C GLY A 394 12.96 10.39 -11.67
N VAL A 395 12.45 11.40 -10.96
CA VAL A 395 11.20 12.08 -11.30
C VAL A 395 11.31 12.73 -12.67
N ARG A 396 12.37 13.50 -12.93
CA ARG A 396 12.60 14.14 -14.23
C ARG A 396 12.68 13.14 -15.37
N ARG A 397 13.49 12.09 -15.19
CA ARG A 397 13.67 11.03 -16.19
C ARG A 397 12.37 10.28 -16.48
N SER A 398 11.56 10.04 -15.45
CA SER A 398 10.26 9.41 -15.62
C SER A 398 9.25 10.31 -16.36
N TRP A 399 9.23 11.63 -16.10
CA TRP A 399 8.41 12.57 -16.87
C TRP A 399 8.83 12.64 -18.33
N LEU A 400 10.13 12.63 -18.61
CA LEU A 400 10.65 12.59 -19.97
C LEU A 400 10.18 11.31 -20.69
N ALA A 401 10.34 10.14 -20.07
CA ALA A 401 9.90 8.86 -20.64
C ALA A 401 8.38 8.82 -20.88
N MET A 402 7.58 9.25 -19.91
CA MET A 402 6.13 9.29 -20.04
C MET A 402 5.67 10.26 -21.14
N ALA A 403 6.32 11.42 -21.27
CA ALA A 403 5.96 12.39 -22.29
C ALA A 403 6.29 11.91 -23.71
N GLU A 404 7.47 11.32 -23.90
CA GLU A 404 7.85 10.68 -25.16
C GLU A 404 6.84 9.58 -25.54
N LEU A 405 6.50 8.72 -24.58
CA LEU A 405 5.52 7.65 -24.76
C LEU A 405 4.14 8.19 -25.17
N GLN A 406 3.65 9.23 -24.49
CA GLN A 406 2.34 9.80 -24.79
C GLN A 406 2.29 10.44 -26.19
N PHE A 407 3.35 11.14 -26.61
CA PHE A 407 3.42 11.64 -27.99
C PHE A 407 3.51 10.51 -29.02
N ALA A 408 4.31 9.47 -28.75
CA ALA A 408 4.37 8.29 -29.61
C ALA A 408 3.01 7.57 -29.71
N ALA A 409 2.19 7.63 -28.66
CA ALA A 409 0.82 7.13 -28.64
C ALA A 409 -0.21 8.03 -29.36
N GLY A 410 0.21 9.18 -29.89
CA GLY A 410 -0.62 10.11 -30.67
C GLY A 410 -1.15 11.33 -29.91
N ALA A 411 -0.63 11.64 -28.71
CA ALA A 411 -1.11 12.78 -27.93
C ALA A 411 -0.98 14.12 -28.68
N LYS A 412 -2.02 14.95 -28.59
CA LYS A 412 -2.02 16.34 -29.11
C LYS A 412 -1.33 17.30 -28.14
N MET A 413 -1.44 17.02 -26.85
CA MET A 413 -0.78 17.78 -25.80
C MET A 413 -0.34 16.87 -24.67
N VAL A 414 0.78 17.20 -24.03
CA VAL A 414 1.34 16.48 -22.87
C VAL A 414 1.80 17.47 -21.82
N PHE A 415 1.61 17.16 -20.54
CA PHE A 415 2.19 17.90 -19.43
C PHE A 415 2.51 16.99 -18.24
N PRO A 416 3.68 17.18 -17.58
CA PRO A 416 3.93 16.59 -16.28
C PRO A 416 3.08 17.28 -15.21
N LEU A 417 2.77 16.57 -14.13
CA LEU A 417 2.04 17.13 -12.99
C LEU A 417 2.98 17.95 -12.10
N HIS A 418 3.08 19.22 -12.43
CA HIS A 418 3.92 20.21 -11.77
C HIS A 418 3.26 21.60 -11.84
N GLU A 419 3.33 22.38 -10.77
CA GLU A 419 2.60 23.67 -10.63
C GLU A 419 2.93 24.69 -11.74
N ARG A 420 4.16 24.69 -12.24
CA ARG A 420 4.62 25.59 -13.33
C ARG A 420 4.66 24.94 -14.72
N ALA A 421 4.26 23.67 -14.84
CA ALA A 421 4.29 23.01 -16.14
C ALA A 421 3.25 23.62 -17.08
N ARG A 422 3.63 23.76 -18.35
CA ARG A 422 2.72 24.19 -19.42
C ARG A 422 2.51 23.01 -20.37
N PRO A 423 1.33 22.87 -20.99
CA PRO A 423 1.10 21.87 -22.02
C PRO A 423 2.09 22.04 -23.18
N ALA A 424 2.77 20.95 -23.52
CA ALA A 424 3.57 20.84 -24.73
C ALA A 424 2.74 20.22 -25.85
N THR A 425 3.03 20.58 -27.10
CA THR A 425 2.37 20.07 -28.32
C THR A 425 3.29 19.17 -29.15
N SER A 426 4.55 19.01 -28.74
CA SER A 426 5.50 18.08 -29.33
C SER A 426 6.46 17.54 -28.29
N TRP A 427 7.09 16.40 -28.58
CA TRP A 427 8.10 15.80 -27.72
C TRP A 427 9.28 16.76 -27.46
N LYS A 428 9.78 17.43 -28.49
CA LYS A 428 10.87 18.40 -28.37
C LYS A 428 10.53 19.49 -27.35
N GLN A 429 9.33 20.07 -27.47
CA GLN A 429 8.86 21.10 -26.54
C GLN A 429 8.70 20.56 -25.12
N ALA A 430 8.15 19.34 -24.95
CA ALA A 430 8.01 18.73 -23.63
C ALA A 430 9.37 18.49 -22.98
N ARG A 431 10.37 18.03 -23.73
CA ARG A 431 11.73 17.82 -23.24
C ARG A 431 12.36 19.12 -22.73
N GLU A 432 12.24 20.22 -23.48
CA GLU A 432 12.71 21.54 -23.08
C GLU A 432 12.00 22.04 -21.81
N ILE A 433 10.66 21.96 -21.78
CA ILE A 433 9.86 22.35 -20.61
C ILE A 433 10.27 21.54 -19.39
N ILE A 434 10.25 20.21 -19.48
CA ILE A 434 10.58 19.30 -18.38
C ILE A 434 12.00 19.56 -17.91
N GLY A 435 12.97 19.79 -18.80
CA GLY A 435 14.36 20.11 -18.44
C GLY A 435 14.51 21.40 -17.63
N GLY A 436 13.66 22.40 -17.87
CA GLY A 436 13.67 23.68 -17.16
C GLY A 436 12.84 23.72 -15.87
N LEU A 437 12.11 22.66 -15.52
CA LEU A 437 11.28 22.67 -14.31
C LEU A 437 12.14 22.61 -13.03
N PRO A 438 11.88 23.48 -12.03
CA PRO A 438 12.46 23.32 -10.70
C PRO A 438 11.86 22.08 -10.03
N LEU A 439 12.69 21.29 -9.36
CA LEU A 439 12.25 20.08 -8.65
C LEU A 439 12.42 20.30 -7.15
N GLU A 440 11.30 20.56 -6.50
CA GLU A 440 11.23 20.81 -5.07
C GLU A 440 9.83 20.40 -4.55
N PRO A 441 9.70 20.12 -3.23
CA PRO A 441 8.41 19.84 -2.62
C PRO A 441 7.38 20.95 -2.92
N LEU A 442 6.10 20.59 -2.97
CA LEU A 442 4.97 21.47 -3.31
C LEU A 442 4.95 22.01 -4.76
N ARG A 443 6.03 21.89 -5.54
CA ARG A 443 6.02 22.24 -6.97
C ARG A 443 5.82 21.02 -7.87
N ALA A 444 6.60 19.96 -7.64
CA ALA A 444 6.37 18.67 -8.28
C ALA A 444 5.30 17.91 -7.49
N LYS A 445 4.16 17.61 -8.12
CA LYS A 445 3.08 16.86 -7.46
C LYS A 445 3.41 15.37 -7.53
N LEU A 446 3.83 14.82 -6.40
CA LEU A 446 4.07 13.38 -6.25
C LEU A 446 2.98 12.74 -5.40
N VAL A 447 2.71 11.46 -5.69
CA VAL A 447 1.76 10.67 -4.92
C VAL A 447 2.38 9.34 -4.48
N SER A 448 1.72 8.63 -3.58
CA SER A 448 2.03 7.26 -3.22
C SER A 448 0.77 6.54 -2.77
N ALA A 449 0.65 5.26 -3.12
CA ALA A 449 -0.28 4.32 -2.51
C ALA A 449 0.46 3.13 -1.87
N HIS A 450 1.80 3.15 -1.89
CA HIS A 450 2.66 2.02 -1.54
C HIS A 450 3.61 2.44 -0.43
N VAL A 451 3.13 2.38 0.81
CA VAL A 451 4.00 2.59 1.97
C VAL A 451 4.56 1.25 2.43
N MET A 452 5.87 1.15 2.52
CA MET A 452 6.62 -0.05 2.92
C MET A 452 7.73 0.32 3.91
N GLY A 453 8.35 -0.66 4.56
CA GLY A 453 9.44 -0.40 5.51
C GLY A 453 8.97 0.23 6.83
N GLY A 454 9.92 0.60 7.69
CA GLY A 454 9.64 1.07 9.05
C GLY A 454 9.68 -0.02 10.13
N MET A 455 9.60 -1.30 9.76
CA MET A 455 9.83 -2.46 10.64
C MET A 455 10.69 -3.50 9.92
N ALA A 456 11.76 -3.05 9.25
CA ALA A 456 12.49 -3.85 8.27
C ALA A 456 12.99 -5.21 8.81
N MET A 457 12.82 -6.26 8.00
CA MET A 457 13.43 -7.58 8.22
C MET A 457 14.96 -7.48 8.10
N SER A 458 15.64 -8.26 8.90
CA SER A 458 17.09 -8.48 8.86
C SER A 458 17.39 -9.86 9.45
N ASP A 459 18.56 -10.43 9.15
CA ASP A 459 19.10 -11.58 9.87
C ASP A 459 19.84 -11.19 11.16
N ASP A 460 20.02 -9.89 11.38
CA ASP A 460 20.74 -9.29 12.50
C ASP A 460 19.90 -8.21 13.19
N PRO A 461 19.66 -8.31 14.52
CA PRO A 461 18.91 -7.32 15.28
C PRO A 461 19.53 -5.92 15.28
N ALA A 462 20.83 -5.76 15.01
CA ALA A 462 21.45 -4.45 14.89
C ALA A 462 21.13 -3.73 13.56
N ARG A 463 20.59 -4.46 12.57
CA ARG A 463 20.33 -3.96 11.20
C ARG A 463 18.85 -3.97 10.82
N GLY A 464 17.97 -4.51 11.66
CA GLY A 464 16.52 -4.54 11.43
C GLY A 464 15.71 -4.63 12.72
N VAL A 465 14.38 -4.60 12.58
CA VAL A 465 13.43 -4.58 13.71
C VAL A 465 12.81 -5.96 13.94
N VAL A 466 12.67 -6.73 12.87
CA VAL A 466 12.12 -8.08 12.89
C VAL A 466 13.02 -9.03 12.12
N ASP A 467 12.85 -10.33 12.34
CA ASP A 467 13.47 -11.36 11.51
C ASP A 467 12.69 -11.61 10.21
N ASP A 468 13.13 -12.55 9.38
CA ASP A 468 12.54 -12.88 8.09
C ASP A 468 11.13 -13.51 8.16
N LEU A 469 10.67 -13.87 9.37
CA LEU A 469 9.30 -14.33 9.66
C LEU A 469 8.46 -13.23 10.34
N GLY A 470 8.98 -12.01 10.43
CA GLY A 470 8.31 -10.88 11.04
C GLY A 470 8.31 -10.91 12.57
N ARG A 471 9.04 -11.82 13.23
CA ARG A 471 9.12 -11.87 14.70
C ARG A 471 9.97 -10.71 15.18
N HIS A 472 9.47 -9.95 16.15
CA HIS A 472 10.22 -8.84 16.71
C HIS A 472 11.43 -9.34 17.51
N TRP A 473 12.61 -8.76 17.29
CA TRP A 473 13.84 -9.21 17.95
C TRP A 473 13.80 -9.10 19.47
N SER A 474 13.21 -8.01 19.98
CA SER A 474 13.17 -7.72 21.42
C SER A 474 11.90 -8.18 22.16
N TRP A 475 10.77 -8.38 21.47
CA TRP A 475 9.46 -8.62 22.10
C TRP A 475 8.93 -9.99 21.69
N ARG A 476 8.97 -10.94 22.64
CA ARG A 476 8.88 -12.38 22.33
C ARG A 476 7.53 -12.83 21.77
N ASN A 477 6.46 -12.12 22.09
CA ASN A 477 5.10 -12.42 21.66
C ASN A 477 4.56 -11.39 20.66
N LEU A 478 5.45 -10.83 19.82
CA LEU A 478 5.11 -9.83 18.83
C LEU A 478 5.59 -10.26 17.44
N THR A 479 4.65 -10.29 16.49
CA THR A 479 4.94 -10.55 15.07
C THR A 479 4.37 -9.41 14.21
N VAL A 480 5.07 -9.02 13.15
CA VAL A 480 4.64 -8.03 12.18
C VAL A 480 4.42 -8.71 10.83
N VAL A 481 3.27 -8.47 10.19
CA VAL A 481 2.88 -9.18 8.95
C VAL A 481 2.38 -8.27 7.84
N ASP A 482 2.67 -6.97 7.90
CA ASP A 482 2.31 -6.01 6.85
C ASP A 482 3.53 -5.52 6.04
N GLY A 483 3.31 -4.61 5.08
CA GLY A 483 4.37 -4.08 4.22
C GLY A 483 5.50 -3.34 4.94
N SER A 484 5.38 -3.08 6.24
CA SER A 484 6.44 -2.45 7.03
C SER A 484 7.70 -3.31 7.17
N VAL A 485 7.58 -4.62 6.94
CA VAL A 485 8.68 -5.57 7.08
C VAL A 485 9.69 -5.49 5.94
N PHE A 486 9.38 -4.83 4.82
CA PHE A 486 10.28 -4.82 3.66
C PHE A 486 11.51 -3.91 3.86
N PRO A 487 12.76 -4.42 3.67
CA PRO A 487 13.99 -3.64 3.89
C PRO A 487 14.29 -2.53 2.87
N THR A 488 13.64 -2.61 1.72
CA THR A 488 13.62 -1.64 0.62
C THR A 488 12.18 -1.54 0.10
N SER A 489 11.93 -0.63 -0.83
CA SER A 489 10.76 -0.80 -1.70
C SER A 489 10.92 -2.05 -2.57
N ILE A 490 9.84 -2.61 -3.11
CA ILE A 490 9.94 -3.87 -3.87
C ILE A 490 10.06 -3.69 -5.39
N GLY A 491 10.08 -2.46 -5.90
CA GLY A 491 10.05 -2.17 -7.35
C GLY A 491 8.78 -2.61 -8.10
N ALA A 492 7.70 -2.93 -7.38
CA ALA A 492 6.41 -3.40 -7.89
C ALA A 492 5.28 -3.13 -6.86
N ASN A 493 4.01 -3.30 -7.23
CA ASN A 493 2.91 -3.04 -6.31
C ASN A 493 2.91 -4.09 -5.18
N PRO A 494 2.92 -3.70 -3.89
CA PRO A 494 3.32 -4.58 -2.79
C PRO A 494 2.26 -5.56 -2.31
N GLN A 495 1.02 -5.48 -2.81
CA GLN A 495 -0.11 -6.23 -2.26
C GLN A 495 0.13 -7.75 -2.24
N LEU A 496 0.57 -8.34 -3.35
CA LEU A 496 0.80 -9.79 -3.44
C LEU A 496 2.04 -10.21 -2.64
N SER A 497 3.08 -9.39 -2.59
CA SER A 497 4.20 -9.58 -1.66
C SER A 497 3.72 -9.61 -0.20
N ILE A 498 2.89 -8.66 0.22
CA ILE A 498 2.35 -8.64 1.59
C ILE A 498 1.55 -9.92 1.87
N TYR A 499 0.71 -10.38 0.95
CA TYR A 499 -0.02 -11.65 1.13
C TYR A 499 0.91 -12.84 1.32
N ALA A 500 1.91 -13.01 0.46
CA ALA A 500 2.80 -14.16 0.51
C ALA A 500 3.66 -14.17 1.78
N PHE A 501 4.21 -13.02 2.17
CA PHE A 501 5.02 -12.88 3.38
C PHE A 501 4.16 -13.06 4.65
N ALA A 502 2.96 -12.48 4.69
CA ALA A 502 2.03 -12.67 5.79
C ALA A 502 1.59 -14.14 5.92
N TRP A 503 1.34 -14.82 4.80
CA TRP A 503 0.97 -16.24 4.81
C TRP A 503 2.09 -17.09 5.39
N ARG A 504 3.33 -16.86 4.93
CA ARG A 504 4.51 -17.56 5.43
C ARG A 504 4.67 -17.33 6.93
N ALA A 505 4.66 -16.08 7.38
CA ALA A 505 4.81 -15.74 8.80
C ALA A 505 3.70 -16.35 9.67
N ALA A 506 2.43 -16.20 9.26
CA ALA A 506 1.28 -16.71 10.00
C ALA A 506 1.26 -18.25 10.07
N ALA A 507 1.68 -18.95 9.02
CA ALA A 507 1.75 -20.42 9.03
C ALA A 507 2.79 -20.94 10.04
N HIS A 508 3.96 -20.29 10.12
CA HIS A 508 4.96 -20.64 11.13
C HIS A 508 4.51 -20.25 12.54
N LEU A 509 3.85 -19.10 12.69
CA LEU A 509 3.29 -18.68 13.97
C LEU A 509 2.21 -19.65 14.47
N ALA A 510 1.32 -20.12 13.59
CA ALA A 510 0.30 -21.12 13.92
C ALA A 510 0.95 -22.42 14.44
N GLN A 511 2.03 -22.89 13.83
CA GLN A 511 2.78 -24.07 14.29
C GLN A 511 3.44 -23.82 15.66
N ALA A 512 3.98 -22.63 15.89
CA ALA A 512 4.64 -22.27 17.13
C ALA A 512 3.65 -22.12 18.31
N LEU A 513 2.42 -21.70 18.03
CA LEU A 513 1.35 -21.53 19.02
C LEU A 513 0.45 -22.76 19.17
N ALA A 514 0.57 -23.75 18.28
CA ALA A 514 -0.17 -24.99 18.40
C ALA A 514 0.12 -25.65 19.76
N PRO A 515 -0.90 -26.20 20.46
CA PRO A 515 -0.67 -26.96 21.68
C PRO A 515 0.34 -28.06 21.37
N ARG A 516 1.49 -28.08 22.06
CA ARG A 516 2.39 -29.23 21.96
C ARG A 516 1.58 -30.45 22.40
N SER A 517 1.32 -31.38 21.48
CA SER A 517 0.77 -32.67 21.84
C SER A 517 1.70 -33.27 22.89
N SER A 518 1.21 -33.43 24.12
CA SER A 518 1.90 -34.19 25.16
C SER A 518 2.33 -35.52 24.52
N PRO A 519 3.59 -35.98 24.68
CA PRO A 519 3.93 -37.32 24.25
C PRO A 519 2.94 -38.25 24.94
N SER A 520 2.22 -39.05 24.15
CA SER A 520 1.41 -40.13 24.69
C SER A 520 2.33 -40.97 25.55
N VAL A 521 2.13 -40.93 26.87
CA VAL A 521 2.75 -41.87 27.79
C VAL A 521 2.11 -43.21 27.45
N SER A 522 2.83 -44.01 26.65
CA SER A 522 2.53 -45.42 26.43
C SER A 522 2.91 -46.24 27.65
#